data_AF-A0A2V7JX09-F1
#
_entry.id   AF-A0A2V7JX09-F1
#
_cell.length_a   1.000
_cell.length_b   1.000
_cell.length_c   1.000
_cell.angle_alpha   90.00
_cell.angle_beta   90.00
_cell.angle_gamma   90.00
#
_symmetry.space_group_name_H-M   'P 1'
#
loop_
_entity.id
_entity.type
_entity.pdbx_description
1 polymer ?
#
loop_
_entity_poly.entity_id
_entity_poly.type
_entity_poly.pdbx_seq_one_letter_code
_entity_poly.pdbx_strand_id
1 'polypeptide(L)'
;MYWYQSGFFTTSRYYADSLPLWVREFNARRIPFRAAASGWTLLLPERAYPEPDSEPYENGGRDVTFPHLLPADSTVAAVAFAGIPAMDSLTLAFALEGVRALGLGGRGATDLLAVSLSTTDAVGHAYGPDSREIHDQVLRLDRYLGWFLQQLFVRYGKENVLVVLTADHGVTPFPERSRALGHPSAVRVVPDSILDSVNAALDGRVGGAAWLQFDTGLLVLADRAKLAAQGVDVDSVLAGVAARLRALPGVARVDRPADLARRDTTDAVVRRWVHQVPPDAGVELVVTLKPYAVWGYANGPAIAMHGQPSDLDAHVPLLLFGRGVKRGAYDGRVNTVDIAPTLARLLDLTPAEPLDGRVLAEALDGKP
;
A
#
# COMPACT_ATOMS: atom_id res chain seq x y z
N MET A 1 -8.76 -8.63 15.09
CA MET A 1 -7.80 -7.79 14.33
C MET A 1 -7.11 -6.86 15.30
N TYR A 2 -5.84 -6.54 15.06
CA TYR A 2 -5.09 -5.56 15.85
C TYR A 2 -4.28 -4.65 14.92
N TRP A 3 -4.08 -3.40 15.31
CA TRP A 3 -3.25 -2.44 14.57
C TRP A 3 -2.52 -1.50 15.52
N TYR A 4 -1.48 -0.85 15.01
CA TYR A 4 -0.72 0.14 15.76
C TYR A 4 -1.40 1.51 15.71
N GLN A 5 -1.50 2.18 16.86
CA GLN A 5 -2.01 3.54 16.98
C GLN A 5 -1.30 4.26 18.12
N SER A 6 -0.60 5.35 17.78
CA SER A 6 -0.01 6.31 18.74
C SER A 6 0.79 5.67 19.89
N GLY A 7 1.66 4.71 19.58
CA GLY A 7 2.49 4.04 20.58
C GLY A 7 2.00 2.67 21.06
N PHE A 8 0.79 2.25 20.69
CA PHE A 8 0.16 1.05 21.22
C PHE A 8 -0.47 0.18 20.12
N PHE A 9 -0.50 -1.14 20.33
CA PHE A 9 -1.39 -2.00 19.55
C PHE A 9 -2.80 -1.98 20.14
N THR A 10 -3.81 -1.81 19.28
CA THR A 10 -5.21 -1.68 19.68
C THR A 10 -6.15 -2.55 18.82
N THR A 11 -7.45 -2.51 19.10
CA THR A 11 -8.53 -3.17 18.36
C THR A 11 -9.80 -2.31 18.38
N SER A 12 -10.86 -2.71 17.66
CA SER A 12 -12.18 -2.05 17.70
C SER A 12 -13.21 -2.92 18.41
N ARG A 13 -14.32 -2.28 18.80
CA ARG A 13 -15.52 -2.94 19.34
C ARG A 13 -16.19 -3.92 18.37
N TYR A 14 -15.82 -3.89 17.09
CA TYR A 14 -16.24 -4.94 16.15
C TYR A 14 -15.62 -6.31 16.53
N TYR A 15 -14.37 -6.32 17.03
CA TYR A 15 -13.65 -7.55 17.33
C TYR A 15 -13.67 -7.95 18.81
N ALA A 16 -13.66 -6.97 19.72
CA ALA A 16 -13.68 -7.22 21.16
C ALA A 16 -14.16 -5.99 21.95
N ASP A 17 -14.86 -6.24 23.07
CA ASP A 17 -15.33 -5.17 23.97
C ASP A 17 -14.19 -4.46 24.71
N SER A 18 -13.07 -5.15 24.92
CA SER A 18 -11.88 -4.62 25.60
C SER A 18 -10.59 -5.24 25.05
N LEU A 19 -9.45 -4.55 25.24
CA LEU A 19 -8.15 -5.09 24.86
C LEU A 19 -7.82 -6.33 25.70
N PRO A 20 -7.50 -7.48 25.09
CA PRO A 20 -7.10 -8.68 25.82
C PRO A 20 -5.86 -8.47 26.71
N LEU A 21 -5.73 -9.29 27.75
CA LEU A 21 -4.63 -9.16 28.72
C LEU A 21 -3.25 -9.17 28.05
N TRP A 22 -2.99 -10.11 27.14
CA TRP A 22 -1.69 -10.22 26.46
C TRP A 22 -1.33 -8.96 25.64
N VAL A 23 -2.33 -8.28 25.06
CA VAL A 23 -2.12 -7.01 24.33
C VAL A 23 -1.77 -5.90 25.31
N ARG A 24 -2.47 -5.82 26.45
CA ARG A 24 -2.18 -4.84 27.49
C ARG A 24 -0.78 -5.04 28.07
N GLU A 25 -0.38 -6.29 28.31
CA GLU A 25 0.96 -6.65 28.79
C GLU A 25 2.04 -6.30 27.76
N PHE A 26 1.81 -6.59 26.48
CA PHE A 26 2.71 -6.19 25.41
C PHE A 26 2.88 -4.66 25.35
N ASN A 27 1.76 -3.92 25.40
CA ASN A 27 1.74 -2.46 25.40
C ASN A 27 2.40 -1.85 26.66
N ALA A 28 2.31 -2.51 27.81
CA ALA A 28 2.93 -2.06 29.06
C ALA A 28 4.47 -2.00 28.96
N ARG A 29 5.08 -2.70 28.00
CA ARG A 29 6.52 -2.62 27.71
C ARG A 29 6.92 -1.25 27.16
N ARG A 30 5.97 -0.48 26.59
CA ARG A 30 6.16 0.87 26.04
C ARG A 30 7.38 0.98 25.10
N ILE A 31 7.60 -0.03 24.25
CA ILE A 31 8.78 -0.10 23.37
C ILE A 31 8.93 1.16 22.51
N PRO A 32 7.88 1.65 21.82
CA PRO A 32 8.00 2.86 20.99
C PRO A 32 8.39 4.11 21.79
N PHE A 33 7.85 4.28 23.00
CA PHE A 33 8.16 5.42 23.87
C PHE A 33 9.61 5.40 24.37
N ARG A 34 10.16 4.21 24.62
CA ARG A 34 11.55 4.04 25.07
C ARG A 34 12.57 4.26 23.94
N ALA A 35 12.11 4.32 22.69
CA ALA A 35 12.96 4.61 21.53
C ALA A 35 13.19 6.13 21.33
N ALA A 36 12.69 6.99 22.22
CA ALA A 36 12.95 8.42 22.19
C ALA A 36 14.45 8.72 22.14
N ALA A 37 14.85 9.66 21.27
CA ALA A 37 16.24 10.01 20.98
C ALA A 37 17.13 8.86 20.45
N SER A 38 16.57 7.69 20.13
CA SER A 38 17.30 6.65 19.39
C SER A 38 17.36 6.98 17.90
N GLY A 39 18.35 6.44 17.20
CA GLY A 39 18.57 6.70 15.79
C GLY A 39 18.39 5.45 14.94
N TRP A 40 17.88 5.65 13.73
CA TRP A 40 18.05 4.73 12.62
C TRP A 40 19.38 5.02 11.93
N THR A 41 20.30 4.07 12.02
CA THR A 41 21.59 4.08 11.31
C THR A 41 21.62 2.97 10.27
N LEU A 42 22.51 3.08 9.28
CA LEU A 42 22.77 2.00 8.32
C LEU A 42 23.13 0.69 9.05
N LEU A 43 22.55 -0.41 8.59
CA LEU A 43 22.79 -1.76 9.09
C LEU A 43 24.16 -2.30 8.64
N LEU A 44 24.52 -1.99 7.39
CA LEU A 44 25.80 -2.35 6.78
C LEU A 44 26.70 -1.11 6.67
N PRO A 45 28.02 -1.28 6.38
CA PRO A 45 28.88 -0.15 6.09
C PRO A 45 28.39 0.62 4.84
N GLU A 46 28.59 1.93 4.82
CA GLU A 46 28.11 2.85 3.77
C GLU A 46 28.42 2.38 2.34
N ARG A 47 29.59 1.78 2.11
CA ARG A 47 30.00 1.22 0.80
C ARG A 47 29.07 0.13 0.24
N ALA A 48 28.17 -0.43 1.06
CA ALA A 48 27.18 -1.41 0.63
C ALA A 48 25.94 -0.76 -0.01
N TYR A 49 25.81 0.57 0.09
CA TYR A 49 24.67 1.35 -0.40
C TYR A 49 25.13 2.23 -1.57
N PRO A 50 25.06 1.73 -2.82
CA PRO A 50 25.49 2.48 -4.00
C PRO A 50 24.57 3.65 -4.36
N GLU A 51 23.40 3.74 -3.72
CA GLU A 51 22.42 4.80 -3.95
C GLU A 51 22.96 6.16 -3.46
N PRO A 52 22.53 7.28 -4.08
CA PRO A 52 22.73 8.61 -3.50
C PRO A 52 22.07 8.74 -2.12
N ASP A 53 22.63 9.57 -1.23
CA ASP A 53 22.25 9.69 0.20
C ASP A 53 21.83 11.10 0.61
N SER A 54 21.49 11.97 -0.35
CA SER A 54 21.24 13.40 -0.08
C SER A 54 20.38 14.03 -1.17
N GLU A 55 19.32 13.34 -1.58
CA GLU A 55 18.45 13.85 -2.64
C GLU A 55 17.42 14.81 -2.02
N PRO A 56 17.32 16.07 -2.50
CA PRO A 56 16.53 17.12 -1.83
C PRO A 56 15.01 16.91 -1.90
N TYR A 57 14.55 15.94 -2.70
CA TYR A 57 13.14 15.57 -2.82
C TYR A 57 12.74 14.44 -1.86
N GLU A 58 13.70 13.74 -1.24
CA GLU A 58 13.43 12.69 -0.26
C GLU A 58 12.89 13.30 1.03
N ASN A 59 11.95 12.59 1.67
CA ASN A 59 11.29 12.92 2.92
C ASN A 59 10.78 14.38 2.99
N GLY A 60 10.30 14.90 1.86
CA GLY A 60 9.87 16.29 1.72
C GLY A 60 10.99 17.32 1.95
N GLY A 61 12.24 16.95 1.67
CA GLY A 61 13.43 17.79 1.83
C GLY A 61 13.94 17.92 3.25
N ARG A 62 13.60 16.99 4.15
CA ARG A 62 14.00 17.02 5.57
C ARG A 62 14.61 15.69 5.97
N ASP A 63 15.62 15.72 6.83
CA ASP A 63 16.22 14.50 7.41
C ASP A 63 16.57 13.45 6.32
N VAL A 64 17.23 13.90 5.25
CA VAL A 64 17.48 13.16 4.00
C VAL A 64 18.79 12.38 3.98
N THR A 65 19.49 12.34 5.10
CA THR A 65 20.80 11.69 5.24
C THR A 65 20.83 10.97 6.58
N PHE A 66 21.46 9.79 6.64
CA PHE A 66 21.68 9.10 7.91
C PHE A 66 22.58 9.89 8.89
N PRO A 67 22.37 9.75 10.21
CA PRO A 67 21.33 8.96 10.88
C PRO A 67 20.01 9.73 11.11
N HIS A 68 18.88 9.03 10.99
CA HIS A 68 17.56 9.60 11.28
C HIS A 68 17.23 9.44 12.76
N LEU A 69 17.09 10.54 13.49
CA LEU A 69 16.84 10.52 14.92
C LEU A 69 15.34 10.61 15.24
N LEU A 70 14.86 9.71 16.10
CA LEU A 70 13.54 9.88 16.68
C LEU A 70 13.53 11.09 17.62
N PRO A 71 12.39 11.81 17.71
CA PRO A 71 12.22 12.91 18.65
C PRO A 71 12.57 12.55 20.09
N ALA A 72 13.08 13.52 20.86
CA ALA A 72 13.39 13.32 22.27
C ALA A 72 12.14 13.21 23.16
N ASP A 73 11.02 13.81 22.74
CA ASP A 73 9.74 13.61 23.42
C ASP A 73 9.23 12.19 23.16
N SER A 74 9.03 11.42 24.22
CA SER A 74 8.67 10.01 24.12
C SER A 74 7.31 9.73 23.47
N THR A 75 6.37 10.68 23.56
CA THR A 75 5.03 10.52 22.95
C THR A 75 5.10 10.80 21.46
N VAL A 76 5.84 11.83 21.05
CA VAL A 76 6.11 12.12 19.64
C VAL A 76 6.97 11.01 19.02
N ALA A 77 7.98 10.51 19.73
CA ALA A 77 8.79 9.38 19.29
C ALA A 77 7.96 8.11 19.07
N ALA A 78 6.99 7.85 19.96
CA ALA A 78 6.09 6.73 19.79
C ALA A 78 5.25 6.86 18.50
N VAL A 79 4.78 8.05 18.13
CA VAL A 79 4.10 8.25 16.84
C VAL A 79 5.06 8.06 15.67
N ALA A 80 6.24 8.67 15.73
CA ALA A 80 7.27 8.60 14.68
C ALA A 80 7.87 7.20 14.49
N PHE A 81 7.74 6.32 15.49
CA PHE A 81 8.27 4.96 15.46
C PHE A 81 7.77 4.16 14.24
N ALA A 82 6.54 4.42 13.78
CA ALA A 82 5.96 3.76 12.61
C ALA A 82 6.72 4.03 11.29
N GLY A 83 7.53 5.09 11.24
CA GLY A 83 8.32 5.47 10.06
C GLY A 83 9.76 4.94 10.06
N ILE A 84 10.14 4.05 10.99
CA ILE A 84 11.50 3.49 11.05
C ILE A 84 11.47 1.95 11.06
N PRO A 85 12.53 1.27 10.55
CA PRO A 85 12.54 -0.19 10.39
C PRO A 85 12.22 -1.01 11.66
N ALA A 86 12.47 -0.44 12.84
CA ALA A 86 12.16 -1.10 14.11
C ALA A 86 10.66 -1.42 14.27
N MET A 87 9.75 -0.70 13.59
CA MET A 87 8.32 -0.97 13.66
C MET A 87 7.93 -2.34 13.09
N ASP A 88 8.49 -2.76 11.95
CA ASP A 88 8.20 -4.10 11.41
C ASP A 88 8.70 -5.21 12.34
N SER A 89 9.85 -5.01 12.98
CA SER A 89 10.34 -5.95 14.02
C SER A 89 9.39 -6.03 15.22
N LEU A 90 8.80 -4.89 15.61
CA LEU A 90 7.83 -4.81 16.70
C LEU A 90 6.50 -5.49 16.32
N THR A 91 6.04 -5.30 15.08
CA THR A 91 4.86 -5.97 14.53
C THR A 91 5.03 -7.48 14.51
N LEU A 92 6.19 -7.99 14.06
CA LEU A 92 6.48 -9.43 14.06
C LEU A 92 6.59 -10.00 15.48
N ALA A 93 7.19 -9.26 16.42
CA ALA A 93 7.21 -9.65 17.83
C ALA A 93 5.79 -9.69 18.44
N PHE A 94 4.93 -8.72 18.09
CA PHE A 94 3.53 -8.70 18.51
C PHE A 94 2.75 -9.89 17.92
N ALA A 95 2.98 -10.22 16.64
CA ALA A 95 2.37 -11.36 15.99
C ALA A 95 2.75 -12.69 16.66
N LEU A 96 4.02 -12.89 17.02
CA LEU A 96 4.45 -14.08 17.76
C LEU A 96 3.84 -14.17 19.16
N GLU A 97 3.68 -13.04 19.84
CA GLU A 97 2.99 -12.99 21.13
C GLU A 97 1.51 -13.38 20.97
N GLY A 98 0.85 -12.90 19.91
CA GLY A 98 -0.50 -13.31 19.55
C GLY A 98 -0.60 -14.81 19.24
N VAL A 99 0.34 -15.38 18.48
CA VAL A 99 0.43 -16.83 18.21
C VAL A 99 0.50 -17.62 19.52
N ARG A 100 1.33 -17.17 20.47
CA ARG A 100 1.45 -17.81 21.79
C ARG A 100 0.17 -17.69 22.60
N ALA A 101 -0.35 -16.47 22.76
CA ALA A 101 -1.47 -16.17 23.66
C ALA A 101 -2.78 -16.78 23.17
N LEU A 102 -2.99 -16.86 21.85
CA LEU A 102 -4.19 -17.45 21.24
C LEU A 102 -4.00 -18.96 20.97
N GLY A 103 -2.79 -19.50 21.11
CA GLY A 103 -2.48 -20.90 20.84
C GLY A 103 -2.62 -21.27 19.36
N LEU A 104 -2.34 -20.35 18.44
CA LEU A 104 -2.48 -20.59 16.99
C LEU A 104 -1.59 -21.77 16.56
N GLY A 105 -2.09 -22.65 15.68
CA GLY A 105 -1.39 -23.83 15.19
C GLY A 105 -1.20 -24.95 16.22
N GLY A 106 -1.70 -24.79 17.45
CA GLY A 106 -1.55 -25.76 18.55
C GLY A 106 -2.83 -26.51 18.92
N ARG A 107 -3.97 -26.23 18.27
CA ARG A 107 -5.30 -26.72 18.66
C ARG A 107 -5.85 -27.87 17.80
N GLY A 108 -5.04 -28.42 16.91
CA GLY A 108 -5.43 -29.52 16.01
C GLY A 108 -6.20 -29.10 14.75
N ALA A 109 -6.58 -27.83 14.63
CA ALA A 109 -7.13 -27.23 13.41
C ALA A 109 -6.09 -26.29 12.76
N THR A 110 -6.24 -26.04 11.46
CA THR A 110 -5.46 -25.02 10.74
C THR A 110 -5.89 -23.63 11.19
N ASP A 111 -4.93 -22.79 11.54
CA ASP A 111 -5.13 -21.38 11.87
C ASP A 111 -4.56 -20.47 10.79
N LEU A 112 -5.17 -19.31 10.58
CA LEU A 112 -4.66 -18.26 9.68
C LEU A 112 -4.13 -17.08 10.50
N LEU A 113 -2.86 -16.73 10.25
CA LEU A 113 -2.23 -15.53 10.75
C LEU A 113 -1.91 -14.60 9.57
N ALA A 114 -2.56 -13.44 9.52
CA ALA A 114 -2.24 -12.38 8.57
C ALA A 114 -1.45 -11.27 9.28
N VAL A 115 -0.28 -10.91 8.75
CA VAL A 115 0.60 -9.86 9.27
C VAL A 115 0.93 -8.91 8.12
N SER A 116 0.64 -7.62 8.30
CA SER A 116 1.05 -6.56 7.37
C SER A 116 2.26 -5.83 7.95
N LEU A 117 3.29 -5.61 7.13
CA LEU A 117 4.55 -4.96 7.49
C LEU A 117 4.63 -3.60 6.79
N SER A 118 3.92 -2.65 7.37
CA SER A 118 3.62 -1.35 6.75
C SER A 118 4.79 -0.36 6.75
N THR A 119 5.89 -0.66 7.44
CA THR A 119 7.01 0.29 7.53
C THR A 119 7.71 0.45 6.17
N THR A 120 7.71 -0.60 5.35
CA THR A 120 8.25 -0.53 3.98
C THR A 120 7.51 0.50 3.14
N ASP A 121 6.19 0.60 3.30
CA ASP A 121 5.37 1.62 2.65
C ASP A 121 5.68 3.03 3.20
N ALA A 122 5.72 3.20 4.53
CA ALA A 122 6.03 4.48 5.15
C ALA A 122 7.41 5.03 4.74
N VAL A 123 8.44 4.18 4.74
CA VAL A 123 9.79 4.52 4.27
C VAL A 123 9.79 4.78 2.76
N GLY A 124 9.08 3.94 1.99
CA GLY A 124 8.95 4.09 0.53
C GLY A 124 8.30 5.41 0.14
N HIS A 125 7.23 5.84 0.81
CA HIS A 125 6.61 7.14 0.60
C HIS A 125 7.56 8.31 0.89
N ALA A 126 8.30 8.24 2.01
CA ALA A 126 9.24 9.28 2.39
C ALA A 126 10.41 9.36 1.41
N TYR A 127 11.13 8.27 1.17
CA TYR A 127 12.43 8.31 0.49
C TYR A 127 12.41 7.73 -0.94
N GLY A 128 11.37 7.00 -1.32
CA GLY A 128 11.27 6.39 -2.64
C GLY A 128 12.09 5.11 -2.81
N PRO A 129 11.86 4.36 -3.90
CA PRO A 129 12.44 3.01 -4.12
C PRO A 129 13.93 3.02 -4.47
N ASP A 130 14.52 4.18 -4.75
CA ASP A 130 15.91 4.34 -5.19
C ASP A 130 16.83 4.87 -4.07
N SER A 131 16.35 4.91 -2.83
CA SER A 131 17.01 5.52 -1.67
C SER A 131 17.86 4.53 -0.86
N ARG A 132 18.79 5.04 -0.05
CA ARG A 132 19.53 4.21 0.92
C ARG A 132 18.60 3.69 2.02
N GLU A 133 17.58 4.47 2.37
CA GLU A 133 16.59 4.21 3.41
C GLU A 133 15.76 2.97 3.08
N ILE A 134 15.22 2.87 1.86
CA ILE A 134 14.46 1.68 1.46
C ILE A 134 15.36 0.45 1.33
N HIS A 135 16.60 0.61 0.87
CA HIS A 135 17.59 -0.48 0.81
C HIS A 135 17.87 -1.00 2.24
N ASP A 136 18.15 -0.12 3.20
CA ASP A 136 18.38 -0.53 4.59
C ASP A 136 17.12 -1.16 5.23
N GLN A 137 15.94 -0.61 4.96
CA GLN A 137 14.66 -1.18 5.38
C GLN A 137 14.49 -2.61 4.87
N VAL A 138 14.76 -2.88 3.59
CA VAL A 138 14.64 -4.22 3.00
C VAL A 138 15.66 -5.21 3.60
N LEU A 139 16.91 -4.78 3.83
CA LEU A 139 17.92 -5.62 4.49
C LEU A 139 17.52 -6.00 5.92
N ARG A 140 16.91 -5.07 6.65
CA ARG A 140 16.40 -5.32 8.00
C ARG A 140 15.18 -6.22 7.97
N LEU A 141 14.24 -5.97 7.06
CA LEU A 141 13.04 -6.77 6.85
C LEU A 141 13.40 -8.23 6.56
N ASP A 142 14.40 -8.50 5.70
CA ASP A 142 14.93 -9.84 5.45
C ASP A 142 15.35 -10.54 6.75
N ARG A 143 16.16 -9.87 7.59
CA ARG A 143 16.59 -10.42 8.89
C ARG A 143 15.42 -10.64 9.85
N TYR A 144 14.45 -9.73 9.89
CA TYR A 144 13.29 -9.85 10.77
C TYR A 144 12.38 -11.00 10.35
N LEU A 145 12.13 -11.16 9.05
CA LEU A 145 11.37 -12.29 8.49
C LEU A 145 12.08 -13.61 8.76
N GLY A 146 13.40 -13.67 8.56
CA GLY A 146 14.21 -14.84 8.87
C GLY A 146 14.07 -15.28 10.33
N TRP A 147 14.18 -14.33 11.27
CA TRP A 147 13.96 -14.59 12.69
C TRP A 147 12.53 -15.06 12.99
N PHE A 148 11.52 -14.35 12.48
CA PHE A 148 10.11 -14.64 12.70
C PHE A 148 9.73 -16.04 12.21
N LEU A 149 10.08 -16.37 10.97
CA LEU A 149 9.83 -17.68 10.38
C LEU A 149 10.56 -18.78 11.14
N GLN A 150 11.80 -18.54 11.58
CA GLN A 150 12.52 -19.51 12.39
C GLN A 150 11.82 -19.79 13.73
N GLN A 151 11.23 -18.78 14.39
CA GLN A 151 10.45 -19.02 15.62
C GLN A 151 9.25 -19.93 15.35
N LEU A 152 8.55 -19.75 14.23
CA LEU A 152 7.44 -20.61 13.83
C LEU A 152 7.92 -22.03 13.48
N PHE A 153 8.99 -22.16 12.72
CA PHE A 153 9.52 -23.47 12.30
C PHE A 153 10.06 -24.29 13.47
N VAL A 154 10.71 -23.66 14.46
CA VAL A 154 11.15 -24.36 15.67
C VAL A 154 9.95 -24.90 16.46
N ARG A 155 8.85 -24.14 16.50
CA ARG A 155 7.67 -24.51 17.30
C ARG A 155 6.79 -25.56 16.63
N TYR A 156 6.53 -25.43 15.34
CA TYR A 156 5.55 -26.26 14.61
C TYR A 156 6.20 -27.24 13.64
N GLY A 157 7.49 -27.08 13.31
CA GLY A 157 8.14 -27.76 12.20
C GLY A 157 7.80 -27.09 10.86
N LYS A 158 8.82 -26.92 10.00
CA LYS A 158 8.67 -26.24 8.70
C LYS A 158 7.58 -26.82 7.79
N GLU A 159 7.31 -28.12 7.89
CA GLU A 159 6.30 -28.82 7.09
C GLU A 159 4.85 -28.51 7.53
N ASN A 160 4.68 -27.94 8.73
CA ASN A 160 3.37 -27.58 9.28
C ASN A 160 3.10 -26.07 9.22
N VAL A 161 3.94 -25.31 8.50
CA VAL A 161 3.78 -23.87 8.31
C VAL A 161 3.71 -23.59 6.81
N LEU A 162 2.56 -23.10 6.36
CA LEU A 162 2.37 -22.57 5.02
C LEU A 162 2.55 -21.05 5.06
N VAL A 163 3.40 -20.52 4.19
CA VAL A 163 3.74 -19.10 4.09
C VAL A 163 3.32 -18.62 2.71
N VAL A 164 2.60 -17.50 2.71
CA VAL A 164 2.41 -16.65 1.53
C VAL A 164 2.99 -15.29 1.86
N LEU A 165 3.92 -14.81 1.03
CA LEU A 165 4.43 -13.45 1.10
C LEU A 165 4.13 -12.75 -0.22
N THR A 166 3.48 -11.60 -0.12
CA THR A 166 3.16 -10.73 -1.24
C THR A 166 3.17 -9.28 -0.78
N ALA A 167 2.98 -8.35 -1.71
CA ALA A 167 2.67 -6.95 -1.40
C ALA A 167 1.24 -6.62 -1.86
N ASP A 168 0.65 -5.62 -1.24
CA ASP A 168 -0.60 -4.99 -1.68
C ASP A 168 -0.41 -4.13 -2.92
N HIS A 169 0.77 -3.52 -3.08
CA HIS A 169 1.16 -2.80 -4.30
C HIS A 169 2.69 -2.67 -4.43
N GLY A 170 3.12 -2.21 -5.61
CA GLY A 170 4.46 -1.66 -5.87
C GLY A 170 4.52 -0.16 -5.61
N VAL A 171 5.45 0.53 -6.25
CA VAL A 171 5.63 1.99 -6.10
C VAL A 171 6.20 2.60 -7.37
N THR A 172 5.69 3.78 -7.73
CA THR A 172 6.26 4.59 -8.81
C THR A 172 7.37 5.48 -8.21
N PRO A 173 8.60 5.47 -8.76
CA PRO A 173 9.70 6.28 -8.24
C PRO A 173 9.44 7.78 -8.33
N PHE A 174 10.25 8.55 -7.61
CA PHE A 174 10.25 10.00 -7.72
C PHE A 174 10.52 10.45 -9.17
N PRO A 175 9.75 11.43 -9.69
CA PRO A 175 10.00 11.97 -11.02
C PRO A 175 11.40 12.56 -11.19
N GLU A 176 11.94 13.19 -10.15
CA GLU A 176 13.30 13.73 -10.11
C GLU A 176 14.34 12.65 -10.42
N ARG A 177 14.28 11.53 -9.69
CA ARG A 177 15.15 10.36 -9.90
C ARG A 177 14.94 9.74 -11.27
N SER A 178 13.67 9.58 -11.66
CA SER A 178 13.32 8.98 -12.95
C SER A 178 13.86 9.78 -14.14
N ARG A 179 13.84 11.12 -14.08
CA ARG A 179 14.48 11.98 -15.10
C ARG A 179 15.99 11.75 -15.17
N ALA A 180 16.67 11.64 -14.02
CA ALA A 180 18.10 11.36 -13.97
C ALA A 180 18.45 9.98 -14.56
N LEU A 181 17.53 9.01 -14.47
CA LEU A 181 17.66 7.66 -15.05
C LEU A 181 17.18 7.56 -16.51
N GLY A 182 16.92 8.69 -17.18
CA GLY A 182 16.60 8.70 -18.62
C GLY A 182 15.11 8.75 -18.96
N HIS A 183 14.23 9.09 -18.02
CA HIS A 183 12.81 9.31 -18.26
C HIS A 183 12.46 10.82 -18.24
N PRO A 184 12.79 11.59 -19.31
CA PRO A 184 12.67 13.05 -19.30
C PRO A 184 11.24 13.58 -19.15
N SER A 185 10.23 12.75 -19.44
CA SER A 185 8.81 13.11 -19.28
C SER A 185 8.26 12.87 -17.88
N ALA A 186 9.03 12.29 -16.96
CA ALA A 186 8.59 12.05 -15.59
C ALA A 186 8.28 13.38 -14.89
N VAL A 187 7.09 13.49 -14.28
CA VAL A 187 6.57 14.75 -13.75
C VAL A 187 5.59 14.52 -12.59
N ARG A 188 5.45 15.51 -11.71
CA ARG A 188 4.38 15.53 -10.70
C ARG A 188 3.15 16.19 -11.30
N VAL A 189 2.00 15.53 -11.22
CA VAL A 189 0.72 16.02 -11.73
C VAL A 189 -0.10 16.57 -10.58
N VAL A 190 -0.43 17.87 -10.64
CA VAL A 190 -1.13 18.60 -9.58
C VAL A 190 -2.47 19.12 -10.13
N PRO A 191 -3.60 18.44 -9.89
CA PRO A 191 -4.90 18.84 -10.42
C PRO A 191 -5.60 19.91 -9.59
N ASP A 192 -5.09 20.25 -8.41
CA ASP A 192 -5.75 21.07 -7.37
C ASP A 192 -6.39 22.36 -7.93
N SER A 193 -5.63 23.16 -8.68
CA SER A 193 -6.14 24.42 -9.26
C SER A 193 -7.32 24.22 -10.22
N ILE A 194 -7.39 23.08 -10.92
CA ILE A 194 -8.53 22.74 -11.77
C ILE A 194 -9.76 22.47 -10.90
N LEU A 195 -9.59 21.64 -9.87
CA LEU A 195 -10.67 21.24 -8.97
C LEU A 195 -11.20 22.43 -8.17
N ASP A 196 -10.31 23.24 -7.59
CA ASP A 196 -10.65 24.43 -6.81
C ASP A 196 -11.45 25.43 -7.64
N SER A 197 -11.02 25.70 -8.87
CA SER A 197 -11.73 26.62 -9.76
C SER A 197 -13.14 26.15 -10.11
N VAL A 198 -13.35 24.84 -10.24
CA VAL A 198 -14.66 24.27 -10.57
C VAL A 198 -15.54 24.22 -9.34
N ASN A 199 -14.98 23.82 -8.19
CA ASN A 199 -15.68 23.87 -6.90
C ASN A 199 -16.15 25.29 -6.59
N ALA A 200 -15.29 26.30 -6.72
CA ALA A 200 -15.69 27.71 -6.52
C ALA A 200 -16.81 28.16 -7.47
N ALA A 201 -16.78 27.75 -8.74
CA ALA A 201 -17.83 28.07 -9.70
C ALA A 201 -19.17 27.40 -9.37
N LEU A 202 -19.14 26.14 -8.92
CA LEU A 202 -20.33 25.42 -8.47
C LEU A 202 -20.87 26.03 -7.17
N ASP A 203 -20.01 26.28 -6.19
CA ASP A 203 -20.37 26.88 -4.90
C ASP A 203 -21.05 28.25 -5.08
N GLY A 204 -20.50 29.10 -5.95
CA GLY A 204 -21.09 30.39 -6.27
C GLY A 204 -22.47 30.32 -6.94
N ARG A 205 -22.80 29.20 -7.59
CA ARG A 205 -24.08 29.00 -8.29
C ARG A 205 -25.13 28.31 -7.42
N VAL A 206 -24.75 27.29 -6.67
CA VAL A 206 -25.69 26.37 -6.01
C VAL A 206 -25.56 26.31 -4.49
N GLY A 207 -24.51 26.88 -3.91
CA GLY A 207 -24.24 26.82 -2.48
C GLY A 207 -23.88 25.41 -1.98
N GLY A 208 -22.78 25.31 -1.27
CA GLY A 208 -22.18 24.05 -0.85
C GLY A 208 -20.68 24.26 -0.67
N ALA A 209 -19.96 23.22 -0.31
CA ALA A 209 -18.50 23.19 -0.39
C ALA A 209 -18.08 21.81 -0.90
N ALA A 210 -16.98 21.74 -1.65
CA ALA A 210 -16.31 20.51 -2.06
C ALA A 210 -17.18 19.54 -2.90
N TRP A 211 -17.75 20.02 -4.01
CA TRP A 211 -18.52 19.19 -4.95
C TRP A 211 -17.68 18.09 -5.60
N LEU A 212 -16.51 18.45 -6.09
CA LEU A 212 -15.53 17.55 -6.69
C LEU A 212 -14.50 17.16 -5.64
N GLN A 213 -14.35 15.86 -5.44
CA GLN A 213 -13.29 15.26 -4.67
C GLN A 213 -12.41 14.44 -5.61
N PHE A 214 -11.10 14.48 -5.37
CA PHE A 214 -10.14 13.76 -6.18
C PHE A 214 -9.18 13.00 -5.28
N ASP A 215 -9.08 11.70 -5.49
CA ASP A 215 -8.13 10.85 -4.80
C ASP A 215 -7.49 9.88 -5.78
N THR A 216 -6.17 10.01 -5.95
CA THR A 216 -5.34 9.03 -6.66
C THR A 216 -5.87 8.63 -8.04
N GLY A 217 -6.36 9.62 -8.81
CA GLY A 217 -6.92 9.39 -10.14
C GLY A 217 -8.43 9.18 -10.17
N LEU A 218 -9.10 9.02 -9.04
CA LEU A 218 -10.56 8.90 -8.93
C LEU A 218 -11.17 10.28 -8.68
N LEU A 219 -12.04 10.75 -9.55
CA LEU A 219 -12.84 11.94 -9.34
C LEU A 219 -14.26 11.56 -8.94
N VAL A 220 -14.66 11.94 -7.74
CA VAL A 220 -15.99 11.69 -7.17
C VAL A 220 -16.78 13.01 -7.12
N LEU A 221 -18.07 12.92 -7.40
CA LEU A 221 -19.01 14.03 -7.30
C LEU A 221 -19.97 13.79 -6.13
N ALA A 222 -19.97 14.68 -5.13
CA ALA A 222 -20.67 14.46 -3.87
C ALA A 222 -22.20 14.33 -4.01
N ASP A 223 -22.83 15.14 -4.86
CA ASP A 223 -24.29 15.10 -5.07
C ASP A 223 -24.68 15.55 -6.48
N ARG A 224 -24.66 14.59 -7.41
CA ARG A 224 -25.05 14.78 -8.81
C ARG A 224 -26.49 15.28 -8.96
N ALA A 225 -27.40 14.76 -8.14
CA ALA A 225 -28.82 15.05 -8.24
C ALA A 225 -29.14 16.49 -7.80
N LYS A 226 -28.52 16.97 -6.72
CA LYS A 226 -28.65 18.35 -6.26
C LYS A 226 -28.16 19.35 -7.29
N LEU A 227 -27.04 19.09 -7.96
CA LEU A 227 -26.56 19.94 -9.05
C LEU A 227 -27.53 19.98 -10.23
N ALA A 228 -28.01 18.82 -10.67
CA ALA A 228 -28.99 18.72 -11.75
C ALA A 228 -30.31 19.45 -11.42
N ALA A 229 -30.79 19.34 -10.17
CA ALA A 229 -31.99 20.03 -9.70
C ALA A 229 -31.86 21.57 -9.69
N GLN A 230 -30.63 22.09 -9.63
CA GLN A 230 -30.32 23.52 -9.75
C GLN A 230 -30.02 23.96 -11.20
N GLY A 231 -30.34 23.10 -12.18
CA GLY A 231 -30.14 23.37 -13.60
C GLY A 231 -28.68 23.38 -14.05
N VAL A 232 -27.78 22.76 -13.28
CA VAL A 232 -26.39 22.55 -13.69
C VAL A 232 -26.34 21.36 -14.66
N ASP A 233 -25.79 21.57 -15.84
CA ASP A 233 -25.42 20.49 -16.75
C ASP A 233 -24.14 19.83 -16.24
N VAL A 234 -24.30 18.79 -15.41
CA VAL A 234 -23.19 18.06 -14.80
C VAL A 234 -22.30 17.41 -15.85
N ASP A 235 -22.87 16.90 -16.93
CA ASP A 235 -22.09 16.20 -17.96
C ASP A 235 -21.19 17.17 -18.73
N SER A 236 -21.65 18.40 -18.96
CA SER A 236 -20.84 19.51 -19.49
C SER A 236 -19.73 19.93 -18.52
N VAL A 237 -20.01 20.05 -17.22
CA VAL A 237 -18.99 20.32 -16.19
C VAL A 237 -17.90 19.25 -16.20
N LEU A 238 -18.29 17.98 -16.16
CA LEU A 238 -17.35 16.85 -16.17
C LEU A 238 -16.54 16.78 -17.48
N ALA A 239 -17.15 17.09 -18.62
CA ALA A 239 -16.44 17.16 -19.90
C ALA A 239 -15.37 18.28 -19.89
N GLY A 240 -15.69 19.44 -19.33
CA GLY A 240 -14.75 20.54 -19.14
C GLY A 240 -13.60 20.19 -18.19
N VAL A 241 -13.91 19.54 -17.06
CA VAL A 241 -12.89 19.03 -16.12
C VAL A 241 -11.98 18.02 -16.82
N ALA A 242 -12.56 17.03 -17.52
CA ALA A 242 -11.79 16.02 -18.22
C ALA A 242 -10.88 16.62 -19.31
N ALA A 243 -11.34 17.63 -20.05
CA ALA A 243 -10.51 18.33 -21.04
C ALA A 243 -9.31 19.04 -20.39
N ARG A 244 -9.52 19.73 -19.26
CA ARG A 244 -8.46 20.41 -18.51
C ARG A 244 -7.46 19.42 -17.91
N LEU A 245 -7.94 18.30 -17.36
CA LEU A 245 -7.09 17.23 -16.83
C LEU A 245 -6.23 16.59 -17.93
N ARG A 246 -6.80 16.28 -19.10
CA ARG A 246 -6.05 15.74 -20.24
C ARG A 246 -4.94 16.67 -20.74
N ALA A 247 -5.10 17.98 -20.55
CA ALA A 247 -4.10 18.97 -20.96
C ALA A 247 -2.91 19.06 -19.98
N LEU A 248 -3.00 18.47 -18.78
CA LEU A 248 -1.89 18.48 -17.83
C LEU A 248 -0.73 17.60 -18.33
N PRO A 249 0.53 18.10 -18.29
CA PRO A 249 1.70 17.26 -18.47
C PRO A 249 1.67 16.05 -17.52
N GLY A 250 1.99 14.87 -18.02
CA GLY A 250 1.98 13.64 -17.25
C GLY A 250 0.64 12.89 -17.23
N VAL A 251 -0.47 13.47 -17.70
CA VAL A 251 -1.74 12.73 -17.85
C VAL A 251 -1.72 11.94 -19.17
N ALA A 252 -2.03 10.64 -19.10
CA ALA A 252 -2.13 9.77 -20.27
C ALA A 252 -3.56 9.68 -20.81
N ARG A 253 -4.55 9.54 -19.91
CA ARG A 253 -5.96 9.43 -20.27
C ARG A 253 -6.86 9.86 -19.12
N VAL A 254 -8.07 10.27 -19.50
CA VAL A 254 -9.18 10.55 -18.60
C VAL A 254 -10.40 9.86 -19.20
N ASP A 255 -11.01 8.96 -18.45
CA ASP A 255 -12.12 8.12 -18.91
C ASP A 255 -13.28 8.20 -17.91
N ARG A 256 -14.51 7.92 -18.36
CA ARG A 256 -15.62 7.66 -17.45
C ARG A 256 -15.66 6.17 -17.11
N PRO A 257 -15.83 5.76 -15.84
CA PRO A 257 -15.97 4.35 -15.49
C PRO A 257 -17.04 3.61 -16.28
N ALA A 258 -18.19 4.25 -16.52
CA ALA A 258 -19.28 3.67 -17.32
C ALA A 258 -18.89 3.34 -18.76
N ASP A 259 -17.95 4.09 -19.36
CA ASP A 259 -17.46 3.84 -20.71
C ASP A 259 -16.42 2.71 -20.74
N LEU A 260 -15.74 2.46 -19.62
CA LEU A 260 -14.77 1.37 -19.48
C LEU A 260 -15.47 0.03 -19.23
N ALA A 261 -16.48 0.01 -18.36
CA ALA A 261 -17.21 -1.21 -17.98
C ALA A 261 -17.91 -1.92 -19.15
N ARG A 262 -18.17 -1.19 -20.25
CA ARG A 262 -18.83 -1.71 -21.46
C ARG A 262 -17.86 -2.27 -22.50
N ARG A 263 -16.54 -2.16 -22.28
CA ARG A 263 -15.52 -2.58 -23.24
C ARG A 263 -15.06 -4.00 -22.98
N ASP A 264 -15.13 -4.85 -24.00
CA ASP A 264 -14.25 -6.00 -24.07
C ASP A 264 -12.83 -5.50 -24.41
N THR A 265 -11.84 -5.85 -23.59
CA THR A 265 -10.51 -5.24 -23.71
C THR A 265 -9.39 -6.12 -23.16
N THR A 266 -8.25 -6.06 -23.85
CA THR A 266 -6.97 -6.61 -23.41
C THR A 266 -6.06 -5.55 -22.77
N ASP A 267 -6.48 -4.27 -22.74
CA ASP A 267 -5.75 -3.19 -22.09
C ASP A 267 -5.72 -3.41 -20.57
N ALA A 268 -4.53 -3.71 -20.04
CA ALA A 268 -4.34 -4.01 -18.62
C ALA A 268 -4.80 -2.87 -17.70
N VAL A 269 -4.63 -1.62 -18.12
CA VAL A 269 -4.97 -0.45 -17.33
C VAL A 269 -6.49 -0.27 -17.31
N VAL A 270 -7.20 -0.53 -18.43
CA VAL A 270 -8.67 -0.51 -18.43
C VAL A 270 -9.23 -1.60 -17.54
N ARG A 271 -8.71 -2.83 -17.64
CA ARG A 271 -9.14 -3.94 -16.77
C ARG A 271 -8.94 -3.63 -15.29
N ARG A 272 -7.81 -3.00 -14.94
CA ARG A 272 -7.54 -2.56 -13.56
C ARG A 272 -8.58 -1.56 -13.07
N TRP A 273 -8.93 -0.54 -13.85
CA TRP A 273 -10.00 0.39 -13.46
C TRP A 273 -11.36 -0.29 -13.29
N VAL A 274 -11.73 -1.18 -14.22
CA VAL A 274 -13.00 -1.91 -14.13
C VAL A 274 -13.08 -2.78 -12.87
N HIS A 275 -11.96 -3.39 -12.46
CA HIS A 275 -11.90 -4.19 -11.24
C HIS A 275 -11.72 -3.35 -9.96
N GLN A 276 -11.22 -2.12 -10.06
CA GLN A 276 -10.98 -1.22 -8.92
C GLN A 276 -12.21 -0.36 -8.58
N VAL A 277 -13.03 -0.01 -9.57
CA VAL A 277 -14.15 0.93 -9.41
C VAL A 277 -15.48 0.20 -9.59
N PRO A 278 -16.20 -0.09 -8.48
CA PRO A 278 -17.57 -0.58 -8.56
C PRO A 278 -18.47 0.38 -9.33
N PRO A 279 -19.48 -0.11 -10.09
CA PRO A 279 -20.39 0.74 -10.86
C PRO A 279 -21.15 1.79 -10.02
N ASP A 280 -21.32 1.54 -8.73
CA ASP A 280 -22.04 2.38 -7.76
C ASP A 280 -21.11 3.20 -6.85
N ALA A 281 -19.80 3.21 -7.09
CA ALA A 281 -18.81 3.92 -6.26
C ALA A 281 -18.89 5.46 -6.34
N GLY A 282 -19.79 6.02 -7.17
CA GLY A 282 -19.93 7.48 -7.34
C GLY A 282 -18.75 8.15 -8.05
N VAL A 283 -17.86 7.38 -8.68
CA VAL A 283 -16.72 7.88 -9.45
C VAL A 283 -17.20 8.33 -10.83
N GLU A 284 -17.01 9.59 -11.15
CA GLU A 284 -17.41 10.20 -12.43
C GLU A 284 -16.30 10.15 -13.48
N LEU A 285 -15.04 10.28 -13.05
CA LEU A 285 -13.87 10.19 -13.94
C LEU A 285 -12.77 9.36 -13.28
N VAL A 286 -12.06 8.59 -14.10
CA VAL A 286 -10.78 7.97 -13.75
C VAL A 286 -9.67 8.57 -14.60
N VAL A 287 -8.55 8.90 -13.97
CA VAL A 287 -7.40 9.57 -14.59
C VAL A 287 -6.18 8.68 -14.45
N THR A 288 -5.57 8.34 -15.57
CA THR A 288 -4.34 7.55 -15.61
C THR A 288 -3.18 8.44 -16.02
N LEU A 289 -2.09 8.36 -15.28
CA LEU A 289 -0.85 9.05 -15.58
C LEU A 289 0.03 8.29 -16.59
N LYS A 290 0.93 9.02 -17.24
CA LYS A 290 2.01 8.45 -18.06
C LYS A 290 3.01 7.72 -17.15
N PRO A 291 3.78 6.74 -17.66
CA PRO A 291 4.84 6.09 -16.87
C PRO A 291 5.76 7.12 -16.20
N TYR A 292 6.14 6.85 -14.94
CA TYR A 292 6.98 7.71 -14.08
C TYR A 292 6.40 9.09 -13.74
N ALA A 293 5.14 9.37 -14.09
CA ALA A 293 4.41 10.49 -13.53
C ALA A 293 3.67 10.06 -12.26
N VAL A 294 3.64 10.94 -11.27
CA VAL A 294 3.00 10.70 -9.97
C VAL A 294 2.05 11.85 -9.64
N TRP A 295 1.06 11.60 -8.79
CA TRP A 295 0.28 12.68 -8.20
C TRP A 295 1.15 13.53 -7.28
N GLY A 296 0.98 14.85 -7.35
CA GLY A 296 1.57 15.80 -6.42
C GLY A 296 0.50 16.68 -5.81
N TYR A 297 0.89 17.40 -4.77
CA TYR A 297 0.04 18.35 -4.05
C TYR A 297 0.63 19.74 -4.19
N ALA A 298 -0.18 20.76 -4.43
CA ALA A 298 0.33 22.13 -4.64
C ALA A 298 1.17 22.65 -3.46
N ASN A 299 0.87 22.23 -2.23
CA ASN A 299 1.55 22.64 -1.00
C ASN A 299 1.95 21.45 -0.10
N GLY A 300 1.97 20.23 -0.62
CA GLY A 300 2.33 19.04 0.14
C GLY A 300 3.81 18.68 0.00
N PRO A 301 4.36 17.87 0.92
CA PRO A 301 5.71 17.36 0.76
C PRO A 301 5.81 16.50 -0.50
N ALA A 302 7.00 16.50 -1.11
CA ALA A 302 7.34 15.50 -2.11
C ALA A 302 7.33 14.12 -1.44
N ILE A 303 6.48 13.22 -1.94
CA ILE A 303 6.45 11.80 -1.59
C ILE A 303 6.49 10.95 -2.86
N ALA A 304 7.07 9.75 -2.77
CA ALA A 304 6.87 8.73 -3.78
C ALA A 304 5.44 8.19 -3.63
N MET A 305 4.87 7.67 -4.72
CA MET A 305 3.44 7.35 -4.76
C MET A 305 3.20 6.01 -5.41
N HIS A 306 2.04 5.45 -5.09
CA HIS A 306 1.44 4.32 -5.76
C HIS A 306 -0.06 4.60 -6.00
N GLY A 307 -0.84 3.58 -6.37
CA GLY A 307 -2.27 3.68 -6.60
C GLY A 307 -2.66 4.04 -8.04
N GLN A 308 -1.68 4.12 -8.94
CA GLN A 308 -1.94 4.11 -10.38
C GLN A 308 -2.20 2.69 -10.87
N PRO A 309 -3.07 2.48 -11.87
CA PRO A 309 -3.24 1.20 -12.54
C PRO A 309 -2.05 0.85 -13.47
N SER A 310 -0.83 1.28 -13.13
CA SER A 310 0.41 1.06 -13.87
C SER A 310 1.03 -0.29 -13.50
N ASP A 311 2.01 -0.75 -14.29
CA ASP A 311 2.77 -1.96 -13.93
C ASP A 311 3.76 -1.71 -12.78
N LEU A 312 4.23 -0.47 -12.59
CA LEU A 312 5.11 -0.11 -11.47
C LEU A 312 4.41 -0.31 -10.12
N ASP A 313 3.12 -0.01 -10.08
CA ASP A 313 2.31 -0.11 -8.86
C ASP A 313 1.62 -1.48 -8.72
N ALA A 314 1.40 -2.21 -9.81
CA ALA A 314 0.67 -3.48 -9.80
C ALA A 314 1.58 -4.72 -9.78
N HIS A 315 2.87 -4.58 -10.06
CA HIS A 315 3.81 -5.71 -10.06
C HIS A 315 4.36 -5.94 -8.64
N VAL A 316 3.91 -7.04 -8.02
CA VAL A 316 4.25 -7.40 -6.64
C VAL A 316 4.89 -8.79 -6.60
N PRO A 317 5.78 -9.07 -5.63
CA PRO A 317 6.28 -10.42 -5.42
C PRO A 317 5.15 -11.34 -4.98
N LEU A 318 5.20 -12.62 -5.37
CA LEU A 318 4.37 -13.66 -4.79
C LEU A 318 5.24 -14.88 -4.48
N LEU A 319 5.45 -15.12 -3.18
CA LEU A 319 6.21 -16.26 -2.68
C LEU A 319 5.28 -17.21 -1.94
N LEU A 320 5.39 -18.50 -2.28
CA LEU A 320 4.71 -19.59 -1.59
C LEU A 320 5.79 -20.51 -0.97
N PHE A 321 5.59 -20.95 0.26
CA PHE A 321 6.47 -21.91 0.93
C PHE A 321 5.68 -22.81 1.87
N GLY A 322 5.95 -24.11 1.87
CA GLY A 322 5.34 -25.07 2.80
C GLY A 322 4.99 -26.38 2.12
N ARG A 323 4.28 -27.25 2.85
CA ARG A 323 3.81 -28.55 2.32
C ARG A 323 2.93 -28.36 1.09
N GLY A 324 3.19 -29.14 0.04
CA GLY A 324 2.44 -29.12 -1.21
C GLY A 324 2.84 -28.00 -2.18
N VAL A 325 3.81 -27.16 -1.82
CA VAL A 325 4.36 -26.12 -2.70
C VAL A 325 5.59 -26.64 -3.43
N LYS A 326 5.54 -26.60 -4.77
CA LYS A 326 6.64 -27.04 -5.62
C LYS A 326 7.73 -25.97 -5.73
N ARG A 327 8.96 -26.32 -5.36
CA ARG A 327 10.13 -25.43 -5.53
C ARG A 327 10.34 -25.07 -7.00
N GLY A 328 10.36 -23.77 -7.30
CA GLY A 328 10.64 -23.25 -8.63
C GLY A 328 10.48 -21.74 -8.69
N ALA A 329 10.90 -21.18 -9.83
CA ALA A 329 10.53 -19.82 -10.23
C ALA A 329 9.65 -19.95 -11.47
N TYR A 330 8.56 -19.19 -11.49
CA TYR A 330 7.56 -19.20 -12.55
C TYR A 330 7.42 -17.77 -13.06
N ASP A 331 7.61 -17.57 -14.36
CA ASP A 331 7.61 -16.28 -15.05
C ASP A 331 6.25 -15.94 -15.67
N GLY A 332 5.29 -16.86 -15.59
CA GLY A 332 3.92 -16.66 -16.06
C GLY A 332 3.21 -15.57 -15.28
N ARG A 333 2.31 -14.84 -15.97
CA ARG A 333 1.49 -13.82 -15.33
C ARG A 333 0.50 -14.45 -14.34
N VAL A 334 0.54 -13.96 -13.11
CA VAL A 334 -0.39 -14.28 -12.02
C VAL A 334 -1.01 -13.00 -11.48
N ASN A 335 -2.08 -13.12 -10.71
CA ASN A 335 -2.73 -12.00 -10.01
C ASN A 335 -2.80 -12.32 -8.51
N THR A 336 -2.82 -11.30 -7.65
CA THR A 336 -2.94 -11.49 -6.20
C THR A 336 -4.25 -12.20 -5.81
N VAL A 337 -5.32 -12.04 -6.59
CA VAL A 337 -6.59 -12.78 -6.41
C VAL A 337 -6.45 -14.29 -6.62
N ASP A 338 -5.35 -14.77 -7.22
CA ASP A 338 -5.05 -16.20 -7.39
C ASP A 338 -4.58 -16.85 -6.07
N ILE A 339 -4.22 -16.06 -5.05
CA ILE A 339 -3.75 -16.55 -3.74
C ILE A 339 -4.85 -17.35 -3.02
N ALA A 340 -6.04 -16.78 -2.88
CA ALA A 340 -7.15 -17.39 -2.15
C ALA A 340 -7.57 -18.78 -2.70
N PRO A 341 -7.83 -18.97 -4.02
CA PRO A 341 -8.16 -20.28 -4.57
C PRO A 341 -6.98 -21.26 -4.47
N THR A 342 -5.74 -20.78 -4.55
CA THR A 342 -4.54 -21.62 -4.39
C THR A 342 -4.42 -22.15 -2.97
N LEU A 343 -4.66 -21.30 -1.97
CA LEU A 343 -4.70 -21.72 -0.56
C LEU A 343 -5.87 -22.65 -0.26
N ALA A 344 -7.05 -22.37 -0.82
CA ALA A 344 -8.21 -23.24 -0.67
C ALA A 344 -7.90 -24.65 -1.21
N ARG A 345 -7.22 -24.76 -2.35
CA ARG A 345 -6.76 -26.05 -2.89
C ARG A 345 -5.75 -26.75 -1.96
N LEU A 346 -4.76 -26.03 -1.44
CA LEU A 346 -3.73 -26.60 -0.55
C LEU A 346 -4.28 -27.10 0.79
N LEU A 347 -5.34 -26.45 1.27
CA LEU A 347 -5.96 -26.75 2.57
C LEU A 347 -7.20 -27.65 2.47
N ASP A 348 -7.52 -28.14 1.26
CA ASP A 348 -8.74 -28.91 0.97
C ASP A 348 -10.03 -28.19 1.45
N LEU A 349 -10.11 -26.89 1.17
CA LEU A 349 -11.24 -26.04 1.50
C LEU A 349 -12.09 -25.75 0.27
N THR A 350 -13.41 -25.75 0.48
CA THR A 350 -14.38 -25.27 -0.51
C THR A 350 -14.67 -23.79 -0.25
N PRO A 351 -14.38 -22.87 -1.19
CA PRO A 351 -14.77 -21.47 -1.06
C PRO A 351 -16.28 -21.32 -0.85
N ALA A 352 -16.69 -20.42 0.04
CA ALA A 352 -18.10 -20.15 0.32
C ALA A 352 -18.79 -19.33 -0.80
N GLU A 353 -18.00 -18.68 -1.65
CA GLU A 353 -18.43 -17.83 -2.75
C GLU A 353 -17.52 -18.02 -3.97
N PRO A 354 -17.97 -17.63 -5.18
CA PRO A 354 -17.11 -17.61 -6.35
C PRO A 354 -15.89 -16.72 -6.13
N LEU A 355 -14.73 -17.18 -6.57
CA LEU A 355 -13.48 -16.42 -6.54
C LEU A 355 -13.08 -16.03 -7.96
N ASP A 356 -12.61 -14.79 -8.15
CA ASP A 356 -12.17 -14.30 -9.46
C ASP A 356 -10.87 -14.95 -9.94
N GLY A 357 -10.01 -15.31 -9.00
CA GLY A 357 -8.70 -15.89 -9.29
C GLY A 357 -8.76 -17.35 -9.72
N ARG A 358 -7.62 -17.86 -10.21
CA ARG A 358 -7.42 -19.28 -10.52
C ARG A 358 -6.48 -19.93 -9.52
N VAL A 359 -6.56 -21.26 -9.41
CA VAL A 359 -5.53 -22.04 -8.72
C VAL A 359 -4.21 -21.95 -9.51
N LEU A 360 -3.12 -21.59 -8.83
CA LEU A 360 -1.76 -21.62 -9.36
C LEU A 360 -1.20 -23.05 -9.35
N ALA A 361 -1.84 -23.96 -10.10
CA ALA A 361 -1.51 -25.39 -10.10
C ALA A 361 -0.06 -25.67 -10.50
N GLU A 362 0.55 -24.78 -11.30
CA GLU A 362 1.97 -24.84 -11.67
C GLU A 362 2.92 -24.79 -10.48
N ALA A 363 2.51 -24.13 -9.38
CA ALA A 363 3.28 -23.93 -8.17
C ALA A 363 3.00 -25.01 -7.10
N LEU A 364 2.13 -25.98 -7.38
CA LEU A 364 1.73 -27.01 -6.43
C LEU A 364 2.27 -28.39 -6.84
N ASP A 365 2.58 -29.21 -5.85
CA ASP A 365 2.76 -30.64 -6.08
C ASP A 365 1.38 -31.24 -6.35
N GLY A 366 1.22 -31.99 -7.44
CA GLY A 366 -0.06 -32.31 -8.08
C GLY A 366 -1.10 -33.15 -7.28
N LYS A 367 -1.05 -33.20 -5.95
CA LYS A 367 -2.06 -33.77 -5.05
C LYS A 367 -2.09 -33.05 -3.68
N PRO A 368 -3.27 -32.75 -3.11
CA PRO A 368 -3.38 -32.34 -1.70
C PRO A 368 -2.90 -33.42 -0.71
#